data_AF-A0ABD2NRV8-F1
#
_entry.id   AF-A0ABD2NRV8-F1
#
_cell.length_a   1.000
_cell.length_b   1.000
_cell.length_c   1.000
_cell.angle_alpha   90.00
_cell.angle_beta   90.00
_cell.angle_gamma   90.00
#
_symmetry.space_group_name_H-M   'P 1'
#
loop_
_entity.id
_entity.type
_entity.pdbx_description
1 polymer ?
#
loop_
_entity_poly.entity_id
_entity_poly.type
_entity_poly.pdbx_seq_one_letter_code
_entity_poly.pdbx_strand_id
1 'polypeptide(L)'
;MNKSLSSGLENFSGAMQTLSDYGDSRVHSIDNKVVSEFAKYDIICKQVKEDVKQIFNARDREISRRRNLDRIRERNPKNRQQIVQAETELIRATAEVTKIVHNLEEKTINFEKQKLRDMKEILLDFVTIEMGYHSKALQVLTKIFELVNNIDEESDLQDFKKNLRLSEPSPASGDVHRRSSLFKAPSLSSLGAIFSTSHRRNTPGIPGVKKRTQSEDNLDSKTSISDTEQSQSDLNKSESLSESTMRSAIYRKKSN
;
A
#
# COMPACT_ATOMS: atom_id res chain seq x y z
N MET A 1 -15.94 -36.19 -23.91
CA MET A 1 -16.36 -34.80 -23.65
C MET A 1 -15.23 -33.88 -24.03
N ASN A 2 -15.58 -32.69 -24.52
CA ASN A 2 -14.75 -31.63 -25.07
C ASN A 2 -13.36 -31.54 -24.42
N LYS A 3 -12.38 -32.25 -24.99
CA LYS A 3 -11.05 -32.41 -24.40
C LYS A 3 -10.21 -31.16 -24.62
N SER A 4 -10.35 -30.53 -25.79
CA SER A 4 -9.63 -29.32 -26.16
C SER A 4 -10.03 -28.17 -25.24
N LEU A 5 -11.34 -27.95 -25.06
CA LEU A 5 -11.90 -26.99 -24.13
C LEU A 5 -11.48 -27.27 -22.69
N SER A 6 -11.56 -28.53 -22.23
CA SER A 6 -11.16 -28.88 -20.87
C SER A 6 -9.68 -28.54 -20.59
N SER A 7 -8.79 -28.87 -21.52
CA SER A 7 -7.37 -28.55 -21.40
C SER A 7 -7.11 -27.04 -21.51
N GLY A 8 -7.80 -26.35 -22.42
CA GLY A 8 -7.73 -24.89 -22.55
C GLY A 8 -8.12 -24.17 -21.27
N LEU A 9 -9.20 -24.60 -20.61
CA LEU A 9 -9.65 -24.06 -19.33
C LEU A 9 -8.67 -24.33 -18.18
N GLU A 10 -8.09 -25.53 -18.13
CA GLU A 10 -7.07 -25.88 -17.14
C GLU A 10 -5.81 -25.00 -17.29
N ASN A 11 -5.32 -24.86 -18.52
CA ASN A 11 -4.17 -24.00 -18.83
C ASN A 11 -4.47 -22.51 -18.56
N PHE A 12 -5.67 -22.05 -18.93
CA PHE A 12 -6.14 -20.70 -18.62
C PHE A 12 -6.12 -20.44 -17.11
N SER A 13 -6.67 -21.36 -16.32
CA SER A 13 -6.70 -21.26 -14.85
C SER A 13 -5.28 -21.20 -14.28
N GLY A 14 -4.35 -22.02 -14.77
CA GLY A 14 -2.96 -22.00 -14.33
C GLY A 14 -2.23 -20.68 -14.64
N ALA A 15 -2.47 -20.12 -15.83
CA ALA A 15 -1.90 -18.83 -16.21
C ALA A 15 -2.52 -17.66 -15.39
N MET A 16 -3.81 -17.73 -15.08
CA MET A 16 -4.48 -16.77 -14.19
C MET A 16 -3.97 -16.84 -12.75
N GLN A 17 -3.69 -18.04 -12.25
CA GLN A 17 -3.04 -18.21 -10.94
C GLN A 17 -1.67 -17.53 -10.94
N THR A 18 -0.87 -17.76 -11.99
CA THR A 18 0.44 -17.12 -12.13
C THR A 18 0.33 -15.58 -12.13
N LEU A 19 -0.65 -15.02 -12.85
CA LEU A 19 -0.89 -13.57 -12.84
C LEU A 19 -1.24 -13.05 -11.45
N SER A 20 -2.04 -13.81 -10.69
CA SER A 20 -2.42 -13.46 -9.32
C SER A 20 -1.22 -13.48 -8.38
N ASP A 21 -0.36 -14.50 -8.48
CA ASP A 21 0.87 -14.61 -7.67
C ASP A 21 1.82 -13.41 -7.90
N TYR A 22 1.91 -12.93 -9.15
CA TYR A 22 2.65 -11.69 -9.46
C TYR A 22 1.99 -10.45 -8.85
N GLY A 23 0.67 -10.41 -8.78
CA GLY A 23 -0.08 -9.35 -8.09
C GLY A 23 0.24 -9.29 -6.60
N ASP A 24 0.25 -10.44 -5.94
CA ASP A 24 0.60 -10.54 -4.52
C ASP A 24 2.05 -10.13 -4.26
N SER A 25 2.98 -10.55 -5.13
CA SER A 25 4.39 -10.15 -5.07
C SER A 25 4.58 -8.63 -5.27
N ARG A 26 3.80 -8.02 -6.18
CA ARG A 26 3.76 -6.55 -6.36
C ARG A 26 3.31 -5.86 -5.07
N VAL A 27 2.20 -6.31 -4.47
CA VAL A 27 1.68 -5.71 -3.23
C VAL A 27 2.72 -5.81 -2.13
N HIS A 28 3.32 -6.98 -1.93
CA HIS A 28 4.37 -7.17 -0.93
C HIS A 28 5.58 -6.25 -1.16
N SER A 29 5.98 -6.05 -2.43
CA SER A 29 7.08 -5.15 -2.78
C SER A 29 6.74 -3.69 -2.50
N ILE A 30 5.51 -3.25 -2.79
CA ILE A 30 5.04 -1.89 -2.48
C ILE A 30 5.00 -1.67 -0.97
N ASP A 31 4.44 -2.61 -0.21
CA ASP A 31 4.38 -2.50 1.25
C ASP A 31 5.78 -2.34 1.85
N ASN A 32 6.74 -3.15 1.40
CA ASN A 32 8.10 -3.11 1.91
C ASN A 32 8.89 -1.89 1.46
N LYS A 33 8.90 -1.57 0.16
CA LYS A 33 9.79 -0.53 -0.40
C LYS A 33 9.19 0.87 -0.43
N VAL A 34 7.87 0.97 -0.30
CA VAL A 34 7.17 2.25 -0.42
C VAL A 34 6.49 2.59 0.90
N VAL A 35 5.56 1.75 1.36
CA VAL A 35 4.76 2.05 2.55
C VAL A 35 5.64 2.08 3.80
N SER A 36 6.51 1.07 3.98
CA SER A 36 7.39 1.00 5.15
C SER A 36 8.40 2.17 5.20
N GLU A 37 8.90 2.61 4.04
CA GLU A 37 9.84 3.73 3.94
C GLU A 37 9.16 5.06 4.28
N PHE A 38 7.94 5.29 3.79
CA PHE A 38 7.13 6.44 4.22
C PHE A 38 6.83 6.39 5.73
N ALA A 39 6.52 5.22 6.28
CA ALA A 39 6.19 5.08 7.70
C ALA A 39 7.35 5.48 8.63
N LYS A 40 8.62 5.31 8.20
CA LYS A 40 9.79 5.77 8.98
C LYS A 40 9.78 7.27 9.26
N TYR A 41 9.15 8.07 8.39
CA TYR A 41 9.08 9.53 8.56
C TYR A 41 8.23 9.96 9.77
N ASP A 42 7.35 9.12 10.31
CA ASP A 42 6.67 9.40 11.58
C ASP A 42 7.68 9.57 12.72
N ILE A 43 8.66 8.67 12.81
CA ILE A 43 9.71 8.69 13.84
C ILE A 43 10.67 9.85 13.57
N ILE A 44 11.10 10.04 12.32
CA ILE A 44 12.05 11.10 11.96
C ILE A 44 11.45 12.47 12.27
N CYS A 45 10.20 12.73 11.88
CA CYS A 45 9.53 14.00 12.15
C CYS A 45 9.35 14.25 13.65
N LYS A 46 9.04 13.21 14.44
CA LYS A 46 8.98 13.30 15.91
C LYS A 46 10.31 13.73 16.50
N GLN A 47 11.43 13.17 16.03
CA GLN A 47 12.76 13.54 16.51
C GLN A 47 13.13 14.99 16.16
N VAL A 48 12.86 15.42 14.92
CA VAL A 48 13.10 16.82 14.50
C VAL A 48 12.30 17.79 15.37
N LYS A 49 11.03 17.47 15.66
CA LYS A 49 10.18 18.28 16.55
C LYS A 49 10.75 18.36 17.97
N GLU A 50 11.27 17.27 18.51
CA GLU A 50 11.89 17.26 19.83
C GLU A 50 13.19 18.09 19.86
N ASP A 51 14.01 18.01 18.81
CA ASP A 51 15.22 18.83 18.68
C ASP A 51 14.90 20.34 18.68
N VAL A 52 13.81 20.74 18.01
CA VAL A 52 13.30 22.12 18.03
C VAL A 52 12.84 22.52 19.45
N LYS A 53 12.12 21.64 20.15
CA LYS A 53 11.67 21.87 21.53
C LYS A 53 12.85 22.06 22.49
N GLN A 54 13.96 21.34 22.30
CA GLN A 54 15.16 21.51 23.11
C GLN A 54 15.74 22.94 23.02
N ILE A 55 15.65 23.59 21.85
CA ILE A 55 16.09 24.97 21.68
C ILE A 55 15.21 25.94 22.46
N PHE A 56 13.89 25.79 22.40
CA PHE A 56 12.98 26.62 23.20
C PHE A 56 13.29 26.49 24.69
N ASN A 57 13.48 25.26 25.18
CA ASN A 57 13.84 25.02 26.58
C ASN A 57 15.20 25.62 26.97
N ALA A 58 16.20 25.58 26.08
CA ALA A 58 17.51 26.21 26.33
C ALA A 58 17.40 27.74 26.36
N ARG A 59 16.62 28.33 25.45
CA ARG A 59 16.36 29.76 25.37
C ARG A 59 15.59 30.26 26.60
N ASP A 60 14.60 29.52 27.07
CA ASP A 60 13.84 29.87 28.28
C ASP A 60 14.72 29.87 29.53
N ARG A 61 15.66 28.91 29.62
CA ARG A 61 16.69 28.89 30.67
C ARG A 61 17.59 30.12 30.58
N GLU A 62 18.06 30.49 29.39
CA GLU A 62 18.88 31.70 29.18
C GLU A 62 18.14 32.97 29.62
N ILE A 63 16.89 33.14 29.19
CA ILE A 63 16.03 34.28 29.57
C ILE A 63 15.85 34.33 31.09
N SER A 64 15.62 33.19 31.72
CA SER A 64 15.46 33.09 33.17
C SER A 64 16.74 33.49 33.92
N ARG A 65 17.92 33.07 33.43
CA ARG A 65 19.22 33.47 34.01
C ARG A 65 19.48 34.97 33.84
N ARG A 66 19.09 35.55 32.70
CA ARG A 66 19.20 37.00 32.45
C ARG A 66 18.35 37.80 33.43
N ARG A 67 17.06 37.44 33.56
CA ARG A 67 16.15 38.08 34.53
C ARG A 67 16.64 37.95 35.98
N ASN A 68 17.27 36.82 36.32
CA ASN A 68 17.84 36.64 37.65
C ASN A 68 19.04 37.57 37.90
N LEU A 69 19.93 37.71 36.92
CA LEU A 69 21.07 38.63 36.99
C LEU A 69 20.60 40.08 37.19
N ASP A 70 19.61 40.53 36.41
CA ASP A 70 19.05 41.88 36.51
C ASP A 70 18.47 42.13 37.92
N ARG A 71 17.73 41.16 38.47
CA ARG A 71 17.18 41.24 39.82
C ARG A 71 18.25 41.32 40.92
N ILE A 72 19.35 40.58 40.79
CA ILE A 72 20.47 40.62 41.75
C ILE A 72 21.15 41.98 41.70
N ARG A 73 21.37 42.54 40.50
CA ARG A 73 21.97 43.86 40.30
C ARG A 73 21.11 44.97 40.91
N GLU A 74 19.79 44.92 40.75
CA GLU A 74 18.87 45.89 41.34
C GLU A 74 18.82 45.82 42.87
N ARG A 75 18.72 44.60 43.44
CA ARG A 75 18.53 44.43 44.89
C ARG A 75 19.81 44.62 45.69
N ASN A 76 20.94 44.12 45.20
CA ASN A 76 22.20 44.06 45.96
C ASN A 76 23.40 44.49 45.09
N PRO A 77 23.46 45.76 44.64
CA PRO A 77 24.49 46.23 43.71
C PRO A 77 25.92 46.15 44.25
N LYS A 78 26.09 46.10 45.58
CA LYS A 78 27.41 46.00 46.24
C LYS A 78 27.92 44.56 46.35
N ASN A 79 27.06 43.55 46.16
CA ASN A 79 27.46 42.14 46.25
C ASN A 79 28.08 41.66 44.93
N ARG A 80 29.32 42.09 44.68
CA ARG A 80 30.03 41.82 43.43
C ARG A 80 30.22 40.32 43.18
N GLN A 81 30.45 39.52 44.23
CA GLN A 81 30.65 38.08 44.09
C GLN A 81 29.40 37.39 43.52
N GLN A 82 28.21 37.72 44.07
CA GLN A 82 26.95 37.14 43.61
C GLN A 82 26.60 37.57 42.18
N ILE A 83 26.91 38.82 41.81
CA ILE A 83 26.72 39.32 40.44
C ILE A 83 27.62 38.56 39.46
N VAL A 84 28.91 38.41 39.76
CA VAL A 84 29.86 37.68 38.89
C VAL A 84 29.47 36.22 38.72
N GLN A 85 28.94 35.58 39.77
CA GLN A 85 28.43 34.21 39.68
C GLN A 85 27.23 34.12 38.72
N ALA A 86 26.24 35.01 38.86
CA ALA A 86 25.08 35.05 37.98
C ALA A 86 25.44 35.41 36.53
N GLU A 87 26.43 36.28 36.32
CA GLU A 87 27.00 36.59 35.00
C GLU A 87 27.62 35.34 34.35
N THR A 88 28.40 34.58 35.13
CA THR A 88 29.03 33.35 34.64
C THR A 88 27.99 32.30 34.24
N GLU A 89 26.92 32.15 35.03
CA GLU A 89 25.80 31.27 34.70
C GLU A 89 25.06 31.71 33.43
N LEU A 90 24.85 33.03 33.25
CA LEU A 90 24.25 33.57 32.04
C LEU A 90 25.14 33.31 30.82
N ILE A 91 26.43 33.58 30.90
CA ILE A 91 27.39 33.30 29.82
C ILE A 91 27.35 31.83 29.43
N ARG A 92 27.33 30.91 30.40
CA ARG A 92 27.20 29.48 30.13
C ARG A 92 25.89 29.14 29.42
N ALA A 93 24.76 29.69 29.87
CA ALA A 93 23.46 29.46 29.24
C ALA A 93 23.40 30.01 27.81
N THR A 94 23.96 31.21 27.56
CA THR A 94 24.05 31.79 26.22
C THR A 94 24.93 30.94 25.30
N ALA A 95 26.08 30.46 25.79
CA ALA A 95 26.95 29.56 25.02
C ALA A 95 26.26 28.22 24.68
N GLU A 96 25.47 27.67 25.61
CA GLU A 96 24.65 26.48 25.37
C GLU A 96 23.62 26.72 24.25
N VAL A 97 22.91 27.86 24.28
CA VAL A 97 21.95 28.23 23.22
C VAL A 97 22.65 28.34 21.86
N THR A 98 23.78 29.05 21.77
CA THR A 98 24.53 29.18 20.51
C THR A 98 24.93 27.81 19.94
N LYS A 99 25.40 26.91 20.82
CA LYS A 99 25.80 25.55 20.42
C LYS A 99 24.61 24.75 19.88
N ILE A 100 23.46 24.79 20.56
CA ILE A 100 22.29 24.01 20.15
C ILE A 100 21.68 24.58 18.86
N VAL A 101 21.64 25.90 18.69
CA VAL A 101 21.19 26.55 17.45
C VAL A 101 22.02 26.07 16.25
N HIS A 102 23.34 26.09 16.36
CA HIS A 102 24.22 25.63 15.29
C HIS A 102 24.00 24.13 14.96
N ASN A 103 23.86 23.28 15.98
CA ASN A 103 23.56 21.86 15.78
C ASN A 103 22.19 21.65 15.09
N LEU A 104 21.16 22.44 15.44
CA LEU A 104 19.87 22.36 14.77
C LEU A 104 19.96 22.78 13.30
N GLU A 105 20.73 23.83 12.98
CA GLU A 105 20.94 24.25 11.58
C GLU A 105 21.51 23.09 10.75
N GLU A 106 22.56 22.43 11.23
CA GLU A 106 23.17 21.28 10.57
C GLU A 106 22.18 20.11 10.43
N LYS A 107 21.46 19.78 11.51
CA LYS A 107 20.44 18.72 11.50
C LYS A 107 19.29 19.02 10.54
N THR A 108 18.86 20.27 10.44
CA THR A 108 17.78 20.70 9.53
C THR A 108 18.20 20.56 8.08
N ILE A 109 19.43 20.98 7.76
CA ILE A 109 20.01 20.79 6.42
C ILE A 109 20.12 19.31 6.08
N ASN A 110 20.57 18.48 7.01
CA ASN A 110 20.70 17.04 6.81
C ASN A 110 19.34 16.35 6.65
N PHE A 111 18.34 16.76 7.43
CA PHE A 111 16.96 16.29 7.31
C PHE A 111 16.40 16.61 5.92
N GLU A 112 16.54 17.84 5.43
CA GLU A 112 16.01 18.20 4.10
C GLU A 112 16.76 17.46 2.99
N LYS A 113 18.08 17.32 3.10
CA LYS A 113 18.88 16.51 2.17
C LYS A 113 18.45 15.05 2.14
N GLN A 114 18.18 14.45 3.30
CA GLN A 114 17.71 13.08 3.43
C GLN A 114 16.32 12.96 2.81
N LYS A 115 15.38 13.80 3.21
CA LYS A 115 14.02 13.84 2.66
C LYS A 115 13.99 13.89 1.15
N LEU A 116 14.75 14.78 0.53
CA LEU A 116 14.78 14.88 -0.94
C LEU A 116 15.30 13.59 -1.60
N ARG A 117 16.30 12.93 -1.03
CA ARG A 117 16.82 11.66 -1.56
C ARG A 117 15.83 10.52 -1.38
N ASP A 118 15.33 10.35 -0.16
CA ASP A 118 14.42 9.27 0.19
C ASP A 118 13.11 9.37 -0.63
N MET A 119 12.53 10.57 -0.75
CA MET A 119 11.32 10.75 -1.56
C MET A 119 11.55 10.37 -3.03
N LYS A 120 12.70 10.74 -3.58
CA LYS A 120 13.06 10.35 -4.94
C LYS A 120 13.21 8.84 -5.07
N GLU A 121 13.91 8.20 -4.14
CA GLU A 121 14.16 6.75 -4.15
C GLU A 121 12.86 5.96 -4.00
N ILE A 122 12.00 6.32 -3.05
CA ILE A 122 10.71 5.67 -2.81
C ILE A 122 9.82 5.74 -4.06
N LEU A 123 9.73 6.91 -4.70
CA LEU A 123 8.94 7.07 -5.92
C LEU A 123 9.54 6.28 -7.09
N LEU A 124 10.87 6.22 -7.22
CA LEU A 124 11.53 5.41 -8.24
C LEU A 124 11.31 3.91 -8.00
N ASP A 125 11.37 3.44 -6.76
CA ASP A 125 11.06 2.06 -6.40
C ASP A 125 9.61 1.73 -6.76
N PHE A 126 8.65 2.60 -6.43
CA PHE A 126 7.24 2.42 -6.81
C PHE A 126 7.07 2.26 -8.32
N VAL A 127 7.59 3.21 -9.10
CA VAL A 127 7.47 3.18 -10.57
C VAL A 127 8.13 1.91 -11.13
N THR A 128 9.29 1.51 -10.59
CA THR A 128 10.00 0.31 -11.03
C THR A 128 9.21 -0.97 -10.75
N ILE A 129 8.59 -1.07 -9.57
CA ILE A 129 7.72 -2.20 -9.20
C ILE A 129 6.51 -2.27 -10.14
N GLU A 130 5.83 -1.15 -10.37
CA GLU A 130 4.67 -1.10 -11.27
C GLU A 130 5.04 -1.46 -12.71
N MET A 131 6.16 -0.93 -13.22
CA MET A 131 6.67 -1.28 -14.55
C MET A 131 6.95 -2.79 -14.67
N GLY A 132 7.58 -3.38 -13.65
CA GLY A 132 7.87 -4.81 -13.61
C GLY A 132 6.60 -5.65 -13.63
N TYR A 133 5.61 -5.29 -12.80
CA TYR A 133 4.33 -5.97 -12.76
C TYR A 133 3.56 -5.84 -14.08
N HIS A 134 3.40 -4.63 -14.62
CA HIS A 134 2.67 -4.42 -15.87
C HIS A 134 3.31 -5.12 -17.06
N SER A 135 4.64 -5.13 -17.14
CA SER A 135 5.37 -5.89 -18.16
C SER A 135 5.07 -7.39 -18.05
N LYS A 136 5.11 -7.95 -16.84
CA LYS A 136 4.82 -9.36 -16.64
C LYS A 136 3.36 -9.72 -16.86
N ALA A 137 2.44 -8.87 -16.40
CA ALA A 137 1.02 -9.02 -16.60
C ALA A 137 0.67 -9.06 -18.09
N LEU A 138 1.23 -8.15 -18.88
CA LEU A 138 1.05 -8.15 -20.34
C LEU A 138 1.54 -9.47 -20.96
N GLN A 139 2.73 -9.95 -20.56
CA GLN A 139 3.25 -11.23 -21.05
C GLN A 139 2.32 -12.41 -20.73
N VAL A 140 1.81 -12.49 -19.50
CA VAL A 140 0.91 -13.58 -19.08
C VAL A 140 -0.44 -13.46 -19.78
N LEU A 141 -0.99 -12.25 -19.95
CA LEU A 141 -2.24 -12.02 -20.67
C LEU A 141 -2.13 -12.39 -22.15
N THR A 142 -1.02 -12.07 -22.81
CA THR A 142 -0.75 -12.53 -24.18
C THR A 142 -0.73 -14.05 -24.24
N LYS A 143 -0.15 -14.72 -23.24
CA LYS A 143 -0.15 -16.18 -23.19
C LYS A 143 -1.54 -16.76 -22.99
N ILE A 144 -2.34 -16.14 -22.10
CA ILE A 144 -3.74 -16.49 -21.88
C ILE A 144 -4.54 -16.37 -23.17
N PHE A 145 -4.34 -15.29 -23.92
CA PHE A 145 -4.98 -15.11 -25.23
C PHE A 145 -4.67 -16.26 -26.19
N GLU A 146 -3.40 -16.64 -26.32
CA GLU A 146 -3.02 -17.80 -27.15
C GLU A 146 -3.69 -19.10 -26.68
N LEU A 147 -3.71 -19.36 -25.36
CA LEU A 147 -4.30 -20.57 -24.79
C LEU A 147 -5.79 -20.68 -25.11
N VAL A 148 -6.53 -19.58 -25.01
CA VAL A 148 -7.96 -19.54 -25.35
C VAL A 148 -8.17 -19.66 -26.85
N ASN A 149 -7.36 -18.96 -27.66
CA ASN A 149 -7.49 -18.97 -29.12
C ASN A 149 -7.14 -20.34 -29.75
N ASN A 150 -6.35 -21.16 -29.05
CA ASN A 150 -5.97 -22.50 -29.50
C ASN A 150 -6.98 -23.58 -29.09
N ILE A 151 -8.10 -23.24 -28.45
CA ILE A 151 -9.18 -24.19 -28.18
C ILE A 151 -9.79 -24.62 -29.51
N ASP A 152 -9.69 -25.92 -29.80
CA ASP A 152 -10.21 -26.53 -31.03
C ASP A 152 -11.66 -26.98 -30.82
N GLU A 153 -12.58 -26.05 -31.11
CA GLU A 153 -14.02 -26.26 -31.03
C GLU A 153 -14.52 -27.35 -31.99
N GLU A 154 -13.92 -27.46 -33.18
CA GLU A 154 -14.35 -28.41 -34.21
C GLU A 154 -13.98 -29.83 -33.80
N SER A 155 -12.76 -30.05 -33.32
CA SER A 155 -12.33 -31.36 -32.78
C SER A 155 -13.23 -31.82 -31.64
N ASP A 156 -13.54 -30.90 -30.69
CA ASP A 156 -14.43 -31.21 -29.58
C ASP A 156 -15.86 -31.53 -30.04
N LEU A 157 -16.38 -30.81 -31.05
CA LEU A 157 -17.69 -31.06 -31.63
C LEU A 157 -17.75 -32.41 -32.37
N GLN A 158 -16.67 -32.78 -33.08
CA GLN A 158 -16.57 -34.08 -33.74
C GLN A 158 -16.51 -35.22 -32.74
N ASP A 159 -15.74 -35.08 -31.66
CA ASP A 159 -15.71 -36.01 -30.54
C ASP A 159 -17.10 -36.16 -29.91
N PHE A 160 -17.83 -35.06 -29.73
CA PHE A 160 -19.21 -35.08 -29.24
C PHE A 160 -20.15 -35.86 -30.18
N LYS A 161 -20.13 -35.55 -31.49
CA LYS A 161 -20.94 -36.24 -32.52
C LYS A 161 -20.64 -37.74 -32.57
N LYS A 162 -19.36 -38.13 -32.47
CA LYS A 162 -18.95 -39.54 -32.44
C LYS A 162 -19.54 -40.27 -31.24
N ASN A 163 -19.48 -39.67 -30.04
CA ASN A 163 -20.06 -40.25 -28.84
C ASN A 163 -21.59 -40.34 -28.90
N LEU A 164 -22.26 -39.38 -29.56
CA LEU A 164 -23.70 -39.45 -29.82
C LEU A 164 -24.05 -40.63 -30.73
N ARG A 165 -23.29 -40.85 -31.80
CA ARG A 165 -23.49 -41.97 -32.75
C ARG A 165 -23.17 -43.33 -32.14
N LEU A 166 -22.16 -43.42 -31.26
CA LEU A 166 -21.84 -44.66 -30.54
C LEU A 166 -22.90 -45.05 -29.49
N SER A 167 -23.79 -44.11 -29.12
CA SER A 167 -24.96 -44.39 -28.27
C SER A 167 -26.18 -44.88 -29.06
N GLU A 168 -26.07 -45.02 -30.39
CA GLU A 168 -27.09 -45.61 -31.24
C GLU A 168 -26.87 -47.14 -31.27
N PRO A 169 -27.85 -47.97 -30.89
CA PRO A 169 -27.69 -49.42 -30.95
C PRO A 169 -27.57 -49.85 -32.42
N SER A 170 -26.36 -50.24 -32.84
CA SER A 170 -26.13 -50.80 -34.17
C SER A 170 -26.93 -52.12 -34.32
N PRO A 171 -27.73 -52.29 -35.40
CA PRO A 171 -28.48 -53.50 -35.66
C PRO A 171 -27.57 -54.51 -36.36
N ALA A 172 -26.67 -55.15 -35.61
CA ALA A 172 -25.84 -56.23 -36.15
C ALA A 172 -25.50 -57.27 -35.09
N SER A 173 -26.54 -57.97 -34.62
CA SER A 173 -26.44 -59.41 -34.35
C SER A 173 -27.73 -59.99 -34.88
N GLY A 174 -27.61 -60.72 -35.98
CA GLY A 174 -28.74 -61.37 -36.61
C GLY A 174 -29.34 -62.38 -35.65
N ASP A 175 -30.62 -62.24 -35.36
CA ASP A 175 -31.49 -63.39 -35.40
C ASP A 175 -32.87 -62.99 -35.92
N VAL A 176 -33.39 -63.91 -36.72
CA VAL A 176 -34.60 -63.87 -37.51
C VAL A 176 -35.81 -63.66 -36.59
N HIS A 177 -36.75 -62.79 -36.97
CA HIS A 177 -38.18 -63.10 -37.17
C HIS A 177 -39.02 -61.81 -37.34
N ARG A 178 -39.91 -61.87 -38.34
CA ARG A 178 -40.88 -60.86 -38.78
C ARG A 178 -41.73 -60.29 -37.64
N ARG A 179 -42.02 -58.97 -37.68
CA ARG A 179 -43.36 -58.38 -37.96
C ARG A 179 -43.47 -56.86 -37.67
N SER A 180 -44.19 -56.19 -38.58
CA SER A 180 -44.99 -54.94 -38.47
C SER A 180 -44.40 -53.65 -37.87
N SER A 181 -44.39 -52.62 -38.73
CA SER A 181 -44.71 -51.20 -38.50
C SER A 181 -44.70 -50.67 -37.06
N LEU A 182 -43.86 -49.66 -36.81
CA LEU A 182 -44.25 -48.25 -36.62
C LEU A 182 -42.98 -47.49 -36.20
N PHE A 183 -42.79 -46.31 -36.79
CA PHE A 183 -41.68 -45.39 -36.59
C PHE A 183 -41.19 -45.34 -35.14
N LYS A 184 -40.04 -45.95 -34.86
CA LYS A 184 -39.32 -45.79 -33.60
C LYS A 184 -38.36 -44.61 -33.78
N ALA A 185 -38.80 -43.44 -33.33
CA ALA A 185 -37.91 -42.29 -33.21
C ALA A 185 -36.71 -42.65 -32.31
N PRO A 186 -35.51 -42.13 -32.57
CA PRO A 186 -34.35 -42.37 -31.71
C PRO A 186 -34.68 -41.82 -30.32
N SER A 187 -34.75 -42.69 -29.32
CA SER A 187 -35.18 -42.31 -27.98
C SER A 187 -34.16 -41.37 -27.34
N LEU A 188 -34.62 -40.21 -26.89
CA LEU A 188 -33.86 -39.18 -26.17
C LEU A 188 -33.22 -39.66 -24.85
N SER A 189 -33.40 -40.94 -24.48
CA SER A 189 -32.78 -41.57 -23.32
C SER A 189 -31.24 -41.60 -23.42
N SER A 190 -30.67 -41.66 -24.63
CA SER A 190 -29.20 -41.62 -24.84
C SER A 190 -28.60 -40.24 -24.59
N LEU A 191 -29.36 -39.16 -24.83
CA LEU A 191 -28.94 -37.79 -24.48
C LEU A 191 -28.80 -37.64 -22.96
N GLY A 192 -29.67 -38.31 -22.18
CA GLY A 192 -29.58 -38.33 -20.72
C GLY A 192 -28.22 -38.83 -20.22
N ALA A 193 -27.64 -39.85 -20.86
CA ALA A 193 -26.32 -40.39 -20.51
C ALA A 193 -25.15 -39.43 -20.82
N ILE A 194 -25.32 -38.57 -21.85
CA ILE A 194 -24.32 -37.57 -22.26
C ILE A 194 -24.29 -36.40 -21.26
N PHE A 195 -25.44 -36.02 -20.68
CA PHE A 195 -25.53 -34.94 -19.69
C PHE A 195 -25.41 -35.42 -18.23
N SER A 196 -25.49 -36.74 -17.97
CA SER A 196 -25.46 -37.30 -16.60
C SER A 196 -24.07 -37.59 -16.04
N THR A 197 -22.99 -37.10 -16.65
CA THR A 197 -21.64 -37.17 -16.06
C THR A 197 -21.52 -36.18 -14.89
N SER A 198 -22.11 -36.59 -13.78
CA SER A 198 -21.85 -36.05 -12.45
C SER A 198 -20.36 -36.22 -12.15
N HIS A 199 -19.65 -35.11 -11.98
CA HIS A 199 -18.34 -35.10 -11.34
C HIS A 199 -18.49 -35.63 -9.91
N ARG A 200 -18.34 -36.94 -9.71
CA ARG A 200 -17.98 -37.48 -8.40
C ARG A 200 -16.50 -37.22 -8.18
N ARG A 201 -16.19 -36.02 -7.67
CA ARG A 201 -14.95 -35.81 -6.91
C ARG A 201 -15.06 -36.65 -5.64
N ASN A 202 -14.41 -37.81 -5.62
CA ASN A 202 -14.10 -38.49 -4.36
C ASN A 202 -13.00 -37.70 -3.66
N THR A 203 -13.39 -36.74 -2.83
CA THR A 203 -12.54 -36.24 -1.74
C THR A 203 -12.83 -37.08 -0.50
N PRO A 204 -11.83 -37.70 0.17
CA PRO A 204 -12.06 -38.44 1.39
C PRO A 204 -12.30 -37.48 2.56
N GLY A 205 -13.48 -37.59 3.18
CA GLY A 205 -13.72 -37.20 4.57
C GLY A 205 -14.14 -35.75 4.82
N ILE A 206 -15.39 -35.56 5.25
CA ILE A 206 -15.85 -34.82 6.46
C ILE A 206 -17.39 -34.86 6.45
N PRO A 207 -18.06 -35.44 7.47
CA PRO A 207 -19.52 -35.50 7.50
C PRO A 207 -20.14 -34.30 8.23
N GLY A 208 -21.10 -33.64 7.56
CA GLY A 208 -22.26 -33.04 8.22
C GLY A 208 -22.47 -31.53 8.04
N VAL A 209 -23.36 -31.14 7.12
CA VAL A 209 -24.11 -29.86 7.23
C VAL A 209 -25.56 -30.09 6.81
N LYS A 210 -26.49 -29.76 7.72
CA LYS A 210 -27.94 -29.70 7.47
C LYS A 210 -28.29 -28.39 6.76
N LYS A 211 -29.18 -28.51 5.76
CA LYS A 211 -29.93 -27.44 5.08
C LYS A 211 -30.60 -26.44 6.04
N ARG A 212 -30.53 -25.14 5.74
CA ARG A 212 -31.68 -24.22 5.87
C ARG A 212 -31.59 -23.06 4.88
N THR A 213 -32.75 -22.68 4.38
CA THR A 213 -33.11 -21.77 3.28
C THR A 213 -33.41 -20.34 3.73
N GLN A 214 -33.42 -19.40 2.75
CA GLN A 214 -33.97 -18.02 2.73
C GLN A 214 -33.11 -16.95 3.44
N SER A 215 -32.92 -15.70 2.97
CA SER A 215 -33.53 -14.85 1.92
C SER A 215 -32.62 -13.61 1.67
N GLU A 216 -32.93 -12.85 0.61
CA GLU A 216 -32.26 -11.65 0.06
C GLU A 216 -32.25 -10.37 0.95
N ASP A 217 -31.52 -9.36 0.46
CA ASP A 217 -31.38 -7.94 0.85
C ASP A 217 -30.54 -7.65 2.12
N ASN A 218 -29.64 -6.65 2.20
CA ASN A 218 -29.56 -5.35 1.54
C ASN A 218 -28.11 -4.82 1.61
N LEU A 219 -27.68 -4.10 0.58
CA LEU A 219 -26.35 -3.48 0.47
C LEU A 219 -26.51 -1.97 0.68
N ASP A 220 -26.08 -1.44 1.83
CA ASP A 220 -25.70 -0.02 1.94
C ASP A 220 -25.09 0.31 3.32
N SER A 221 -23.84 0.77 3.30
CA SER A 221 -23.34 1.67 4.34
C SER A 221 -22.18 2.50 3.78
N LYS A 222 -22.55 3.60 3.13
CA LYS A 222 -21.74 4.82 3.08
C LYS A 222 -21.63 5.38 4.50
N THR A 223 -20.42 5.58 4.99
CA THR A 223 -20.16 6.55 6.07
C THR A 223 -19.08 7.50 5.60
N SER A 224 -19.56 8.60 5.04
CA SER A 224 -18.87 9.88 4.95
C SER A 224 -18.65 10.42 6.36
N ILE A 225 -17.42 10.82 6.70
CA ILE A 225 -17.19 11.82 7.76
C ILE A 225 -16.42 12.97 7.14
N SER A 226 -17.12 14.10 7.11
CA SER A 226 -16.72 15.42 6.67
C SER A 226 -15.88 16.10 7.75
N ASP A 227 -14.91 16.87 7.27
CA ASP A 227 -14.43 18.18 7.72
C ASP A 227 -14.44 18.51 9.22
N THR A 228 -13.25 18.86 9.70
CA THR A 228 -13.11 19.94 10.69
C THR A 228 -11.80 20.69 10.39
N GLU A 229 -11.89 21.72 9.54
CA GLU A 229 -11.02 22.88 9.64
C GLU A 229 -11.59 23.81 10.71
N GLN A 230 -10.78 24.24 11.68
CA GLN A 230 -10.49 25.66 11.96
C GLN A 230 -9.65 25.85 13.22
N SER A 231 -8.85 26.91 13.17
CA SER A 231 -8.15 27.61 14.28
C SER A 231 -6.78 27.04 14.64
N GLN A 232 -5.66 27.79 14.64
CA GLN A 232 -5.47 29.23 14.82
C GLN A 232 -4.14 29.70 14.21
N SER A 233 -4.24 30.78 13.45
CA SER A 233 -3.18 31.70 13.07
C SER A 233 -2.71 32.50 14.28
N ASP A 234 -1.47 32.32 14.75
CA ASP A 234 -0.83 33.25 15.71
C ASP A 234 0.70 33.07 15.82
N LEU A 235 1.41 32.84 14.71
CA LEU A 235 2.89 32.72 14.72
C LEU A 235 3.65 33.80 13.94
N ASN A 236 2.97 34.70 13.21
CA ASN A 236 3.65 35.64 12.30
C ASN A 236 4.01 37.02 12.89
N LYS A 237 3.93 37.22 14.21
CA LYS A 237 4.21 38.53 14.82
C LYS A 237 5.54 38.63 15.58
N SER A 238 6.21 37.51 15.88
CA SER A 238 7.49 37.52 16.61
C SER A 238 8.73 37.53 15.71
N GLU A 239 8.59 37.19 14.43
CA GLU A 239 9.74 37.03 13.52
C GLU A 239 10.22 38.36 12.92
N SER A 240 9.34 39.37 12.81
CA SER A 240 9.67 40.68 12.22
C SER A 240 10.55 41.57 13.12
N LEU A 241 10.50 41.38 14.44
CA LEU A 241 11.32 42.14 15.40
C LEU A 241 12.78 41.64 15.47
N SER A 242 13.00 40.34 15.25
CA SER A 242 14.35 39.76 15.24
C SER A 242 15.12 40.05 13.96
N GLU A 243 14.45 40.06 12.80
CA GLU A 243 15.12 40.29 11.51
C GLU A 243 15.52 41.77 11.32
N SER A 244 14.71 42.71 11.82
CA SER A 244 15.02 44.14 11.83
C SER A 244 16.26 44.45 12.69
N THR A 245 16.36 43.83 13.87
CA THR A 245 17.48 44.04 14.79
C THR A 245 18.80 43.47 14.25
N MET A 246 18.75 42.33 13.54
CA MET A 246 19.96 41.74 12.93
C MET A 246 20.45 42.50 11.71
N ARG A 247 19.55 43.00 10.84
CA ARG A 247 19.97 43.82 9.68
C ARG A 247 20.65 45.12 10.11
N SER A 248 20.15 45.80 11.15
CA SER A 248 20.75 47.04 11.64
C SER A 248 22.17 46.87 12.21
N ALA A 249 22.50 45.69 12.76
CA ALA A 249 23.85 45.42 13.29
C ALA A 249 24.89 45.19 12.18
N ILE A 250 24.48 44.69 11.02
CA ILE A 250 25.38 44.36 9.90
C ILE A 250 25.84 45.62 9.14
N TYR A 251 24.99 46.64 9.01
CA TYR A 251 25.35 47.88 8.32
C TYR A 251 26.20 48.85 9.16
N ARG A 252 26.26 48.68 10.48
CA ARG A 252 27.03 49.57 11.37
C ARG A 252 28.53 49.20 11.48
N LYS A 253 28.96 48.07 10.91
CA LYS A 253 30.37 47.62 10.91
C LYS A 253 31.15 47.93 9.62
N LYS A 254 30.51 48.56 8.62
CA LYS A 254 31.16 48.93 7.34
C LYS A 254 31.47 50.42 7.19
N SER A 255 31.27 51.23 8.23
CA SER A 255 31.65 52.64 8.25
C SER A 255 32.39 52.94 9.54
N ASN A 256 33.70 52.67 9.51
CA ASN A 256 34.78 53.30 10.26
C ASN A 256 36.10 52.77 9.72
#